data_AF-A0A4R4URQ8-F1
#
_entry.id   AF-A0A4R4URQ8-F1
#
_cell.length_a   1.000
_cell.length_b   1.000
_cell.length_c   1.000
_cell.angle_alpha   90.00
_cell.angle_beta   90.00
_cell.angle_gamma   90.00
#
_symmetry.space_group_name_H-M   'P 1'
#
loop_
_entity.id
_entity.type
_entity.pdbx_description
1 polymer ?
#
loop_
_entity_poly.entity_id
_entity_poly.type
_entity_poly.pdbx_seq_one_letter_code
_entity_poly.pdbx_strand_id
1 'polypeptide(L)' 'MNLEPARHYWLPTPNPGSGALARHAFRGRRWERQSSDTTVCGVEVAMATPADLDWVTAPTCAECNRTLISELNAHT' A
#
# COMPACT_ATOMS: atom_id res chain seq x y z
N MET A 1 4.77 -25.46 7.81
CA MET A 1 5.25 -24.44 6.87
C MET A 1 5.40 -23.15 7.65
N ASN A 2 6.62 -22.66 7.84
CA ASN A 2 6.84 -21.32 8.36
C ASN A 2 6.52 -20.36 7.21
N LEU A 3 5.30 -19.83 7.19
CA LEU A 3 4.94 -18.78 6.24
C LEU A 3 5.51 -17.49 6.81
N GLU A 4 6.71 -17.12 6.37
CA GLU A 4 7.24 -15.77 6.59
C GLU A 4 6.14 -14.74 6.23
N PRO A 5 5.97 -13.67 7.04
CA PRO A 5 4.96 -12.65 6.76
C PRO A 5 5.06 -12.17 5.31
N ALA A 6 3.92 -12.09 4.63
CA ALA A 6 3.87 -11.66 3.24
C ALA A 6 4.53 -10.29 3.09
N ARG A 7 5.58 -10.22 2.26
CA ARG A 7 6.29 -8.96 2.00
C ARG A 7 5.33 -7.94 1.40
N HIS A 8 5.47 -6.70 1.84
CA HIS A 8 4.73 -5.57 1.30
C HIS A 8 5.65 -4.35 1.17
N TYR A 9 5.23 -3.40 0.33
CA TYR A 9 5.82 -2.09 0.22
C TYR A 9 4.73 -1.03 0.25
N TRP A 10 5.10 0.19 0.60
CA TRP A 10 4.19 1.33 0.69
C TRP A 10 4.47 2.30 -0.45
N LEU A 11 3.42 2.89 -1.05
CA LEU A 11 3.56 3.90 -2.09
C LEU A 11 2.44 4.97 -1.97
N PRO A 12 2.77 6.28 -2.03
CA PRO A 12 1.79 7.33 -2.24
C PRO A 12 1.06 7.11 -3.56
N THR A 13 -0.26 7.07 -3.51
CA THR A 13 -1.14 6.91 -4.68
C THR A 13 -2.39 7.76 -4.49
N PRO A 14 -3.02 8.26 -5.56
CA PRO A 14 -4.30 8.94 -5.45
C PRO A 14 -5.39 7.94 -5.08
N ASN A 15 -6.22 8.29 -4.10
CA ASN A 15 -7.41 7.52 -3.77
C ASN A 15 -8.46 7.72 -4.90
N PRO A 16 -8.98 6.64 -5.53
CA PRO A 16 -9.92 6.77 -6.65
C PRO A 16 -11.21 7.51 -6.31
N GLY A 17 -11.66 7.44 -5.05
CA GLY A 17 -12.93 8.04 -4.62
C GLY A 17 -12.85 9.52 -4.26
N SER A 18 -11.67 10.02 -3.88
CA SER A 18 -11.49 11.41 -3.42
C SER A 18 -10.47 12.21 -4.22
N GLY A 19 -9.61 11.55 -5.01
CA GLY A 19 -8.46 12.17 -5.66
C GLY A 19 -7.34 12.59 -4.70
N ALA A 20 -7.57 12.54 -3.38
CA ALA A 20 -6.55 12.86 -2.38
C ALA A 20 -5.48 11.76 -2.33
N LEU A 21 -4.24 12.15 -2.10
CA LEU A 21 -3.15 11.21 -1.91
C LEU A 21 -3.32 10.41 -0.62
N ALA A 22 -3.06 9.12 -0.69
CA ALA A 22 -2.88 8.24 0.45
C ALA A 22 -1.73 7.27 0.17
N ARG A 23 -0.98 6.92 1.20
CA ARG A 23 0.07 5.93 1.12
C ARG A 23 -0.53 4.55 1.34
N HIS A 24 -0.73 3.82 0.26
CA HIS A 24 -1.27 2.47 0.29
C HIS A 24 -0.14 1.43 0.38
N ALA A 25 -0.48 0.26 0.91
CA ALA A 25 0.40 -0.90 0.90
C ALA A 25 0.07 -1.81 -0.29
N PHE A 26 1.08 -2.47 -0.82
CA PHE A 26 1.01 -3.40 -1.95
C PHE A 26 1.83 -4.65 -1.63
N ARG A 27 1.47 -5.79 -2.21
CA ARG A 27 2.23 -7.05 -2.02
C ARG A 27 3.51 -7.04 -2.84
N GLY A 28 4.55 -7.69 -2.31
CA GLY A 28 5.85 -7.79 -2.97
C GLY A 28 6.95 -7.00 -2.26
N ARG A 29 8.10 -6.87 -2.92
CA ARG A 29 9.30 -6.25 -2.32
C ARG A 29 9.40 -4.75 -2.55
N ARG A 30 8.91 -4.27 -3.69
CA ARG A 30 8.98 -2.88 -4.14
C ARG A 30 8.05 -2.69 -5.33
N TRP A 31 7.80 -1.43 -5.68
CA TRP A 31 7.17 -1.08 -6.95
C TRP A 31 8.10 -1.40 -8.13
N GLU A 32 7.56 -2.02 -9.19
CA GLU A 32 8.31 -2.45 -10.38
C GLU A 32 7.87 -1.70 -11.65
N ARG A 33 7.31 -0.49 -11.46
CA ARG A 33 6.85 0.42 -12.53
C ARG A 33 5.58 -0.03 -13.26
N GLN A 34 4.79 -0.92 -12.66
CA GLN A 34 3.43 -1.17 -13.13
C GLN A 34 2.58 0.11 -13.07
N SER A 35 1.69 0.29 -14.04
CA SER A 35 0.84 1.49 -14.19
C SER A 35 -0.34 1.53 -13.22
N SER A 36 -0.77 0.37 -12.74
CA SER A 36 -1.76 0.21 -11.68
C SER A 36 -1.43 -1.05 -10.89
N ASP A 37 -1.95 -1.13 -9.67
CA ASP A 37 -1.89 -2.34 -8.85
C ASP A 37 -3.02 -2.34 -7.83
N THR A 38 -3.30 -3.51 -7.28
CA THR A 38 -4.28 -3.69 -6.20
C THR A 38 -3.60 -3.52 -4.86
N THR A 39 -4.11 -2.55 -4.10
CA THR A 39 -3.66 -2.30 -2.73
C THR A 39 -4.04 -3.45 -1.80
N VAL A 40 -3.38 -3.55 -0.64
CA VAL A 40 -3.73 -4.55 0.38
C VAL A 40 -5.18 -4.41 0.86
N CYS A 41 -5.75 -3.20 0.82
CA CYS A 41 -7.17 -2.98 1.14
C CYS A 41 -8.13 -3.27 -0.03
N GLY A 42 -7.64 -3.86 -1.12
CA GLY A 42 -8.47 -4.31 -2.25
C GLY A 42 -8.87 -3.25 -3.27
N VAL A 43 -8.36 -2.02 -3.13
CA VAL A 43 -8.63 -0.93 -4.08
C VAL A 43 -7.58 -0.96 -5.19
N GLU A 44 -8.01 -0.93 -6.44
CA GLU A 44 -7.11 -0.73 -7.59
C GLU A 44 -6.82 0.78 -7.75
N VAL A 45 -5.54 1.13 -7.87
CA VAL A 45 -5.09 2.52 -7.99
C VAL A 45 -4.10 2.69 -9.12
N ALA A 46 -4.10 3.87 -9.74
CA ALA A 46 -3.04 4.27 -10.65
C ALA A 46 -1.74 4.49 -9.87
N MET A 47 -0.61 4.09 -10.46
CA MET A 47 0.70 4.21 -9.85
C MET A 47 1.61 5.10 -10.69
N ALA A 48 2.32 5.99 -10.02
CA ALA A 48 3.30 6.86 -10.61
C ALA A 48 4.49 6.98 -9.66
N THR A 49 5.62 7.47 -10.18
CA THR A 49 6.79 7.77 -9.35
C THR A 49 6.41 8.91 -8.41
N PRO A 50 6.37 8.69 -7.09
CA PRO A 50 6.01 9.75 -6.16
C PRO A 50 7.15 10.77 -6.10
N ALA A 51 6.79 12.04 -6.04
CA ALA A 51 7.73 13.10 -5.66
C ALA A 51 8.02 13.03 -4.15
N ASP A 52 9.11 13.66 -3.71
CA ASP A 52 9.47 13.71 -2.28
C ASP A 52 8.35 14.32 -1.43
N LEU A 53 7.64 15.33 -1.96
CA LEU A 53 6.52 15.97 -1.27
C LEU A 53 5.32 15.02 -1.07
N ASP A 54 5.12 14.05 -1.97
CA ASP A 54 4.03 13.08 -1.85
C ASP A 54 4.27 12.18 -0.63
N TRP A 55 5.51 11.83 -0.33
CA TRP A 55 5.86 11.05 0.86
C TRP A 55 5.64 11.80 2.17
N VAL A 56 5.74 13.12 2.15
CA VAL A 56 5.50 13.96 3.33
C VAL A 56 4.00 14.19 3.52
N THR A 57 3.26 14.39 2.43
CA THR A 57 1.85 14.82 2.49
C THR A 57 0.85 13.69 2.46
N ALA A 58 1.19 12.53 1.88
CA ALA A 58 0.28 11.39 1.80
C ALA A 58 0.17 10.66 3.16
N PRO A 59 -0.98 10.74 3.85
CA PRO A 59 -1.21 9.97 5.07
C PRO A 59 -1.21 8.47 4.76
N THR A 60 -0.82 7.66 5.74
CA THR A 60 -0.93 6.20 5.66
C THR A 60 -2.39 5.78 5.51
N CYS A 61 -2.68 4.88 4.56
CA CYS A 61 -4.00 4.27 4.44
C CYS A 61 -4.31 3.43 5.68
N ALA A 62 -5.31 3.86 6.47
CA ALA A 62 -5.70 3.19 7.70
C ALA A 62 -6.18 1.75 7.48
N GLU A 63 -6.82 1.46 6.34
CA GLU A 63 -7.31 0.13 6.02
C GLU A 63 -6.15 -0.84 5.73
N CYS A 64 -5.22 -0.44 4.84
CA CYS A 64 -4.00 -1.20 4.59
C CYS A 64 -3.24 -1.52 5.88
N ASN A 65 -3.10 -0.53 6.78
CA ASN A 65 -2.41 -0.73 8.05
C ASN A 65 -3.14 -1.75 8.95
N ARG A 66 -4.47 -1.65 9.06
CA ARG A 66 -5.27 -2.56 9.88
C ARG A 66 -5.21 -4.00 9.35
N THR A 67 -5.32 -4.19 8.04
CA THR A 67 -5.20 -5.50 7.40
C THR A 67 -3.85 -6.16 7.71
N LEU A 68 -2.75 -5.41 7.55
CA LEU A 68 -1.41 -5.95 7.81
C LEU A 68 -1.17 -6.28 9.29
N ILE A 69 -1.68 -5.46 10.22
CA ILE A 69 -1.64 -5.76 11.67
C ILE A 69 -2.44 -7.03 11.97
N SER A 70 -3.63 -7.18 11.37
CA SER A 70 -4.45 -8.37 11.55
C SER A 70 -3.76 -9.64 11.04
N GLU A 71 -3.07 -9.56 9.90
CA GLU A 71 -2.30 -10.69 9.35
C GLU A 71 -1.13 -11.06 10.26
N LEU A 72 -0.38 -10.08 10.76
CA LEU A 72 0.71 -10.32 11.71
C LEU A 72 0.19 -11.05 12.96
N ASN A 73 -0.92 -10.58 13.53
CA ASN A 73 -1.51 -11.16 14.74
C ASN A 73 -2.11 -12.56 14.51
N ALA A 74 -2.54 -12.88 13.28
CA ALA A 74 -3.04 -14.21 12.95
C ALA A 74 -1.91 -15.25 12.79
N HIS A 75 -0.65 -14.80 12.71
CA HIS A 75 0.54 -15.65 12.59
C HIS A 75 1.36 -15.77 13.89
N THR A 76 0.99 -15.04 14.94
CA THR A 76 1.48 -15.20 16.33
C THR A 76 0.57 -16.09 17.15
#